data_AF-A0A929JQD1-F1
#
_entry.id   AF-A0A929JQD1-F1
#
_cell.length_a   1.000
_cell.length_b   1.000
_cell.length_c   1.000
_cell.angle_alpha   90.00
_cell.angle_beta   90.00
_cell.angle_gamma   90.00
#
_symmetry.space_group_name_H-M   'P 1'
#
loop_
_entity.id
_entity.type
_entity.pdbx_description
1 polymer ?
#
loop_
_entity_poly.entity_id
_entity_poly.type
_entity_poly.pdbx_seq_one_letter_code
_entity_poly.pdbx_strand_id
1 'polypeptide(L)'
;REQIAEKFRSEGKGEARKIEGDKEKELKRVNSGAYKKAQEIMGKADATATKIYADAYGLDPGFYSFVKTLEIYGQTLDKESSLVLSTDSEFFQYLKGYGGKR
;
A
#
# COMPACT_ATOMS: atom_id res chain seq x y z
N ARG A 1 -6.28 33.34 -56.97
CA ARG A 1 -5.83 33.75 -55.60
C ARG A 1 -6.51 32.91 -54.52
N GLU A 2 -7.82 32.61 -54.63
CA GLU A 2 -8.55 31.76 -53.67
C GLU A 2 -7.98 30.35 -53.49
N GLN A 3 -7.56 29.68 -54.57
CA GLN A 3 -6.95 28.34 -54.48
C GLN A 3 -5.67 28.30 -53.62
N ILE A 4 -4.88 29.37 -53.62
CA ILE A 4 -3.64 29.44 -52.83
C ILE A 4 -3.99 29.57 -51.34
N ALA A 5 -4.98 30.40 -51.01
CA ALA A 5 -5.45 30.55 -49.63
C ALA A 5 -6.07 29.24 -49.10
N GLU A 6 -6.82 28.52 -49.91
CA GLU A 6 -7.39 27.22 -49.53
C GLU A 6 -6.31 26.16 -49.30
N LYS A 7 -5.27 26.13 -50.14
CA LYS A 7 -4.12 25.25 -49.98
C LYS A 7 -3.41 25.49 -48.64
N PHE A 8 -3.09 26.75 -48.31
CA PHE A 8 -2.47 27.09 -47.03
C PHE A 8 -3.34 26.73 -45.81
N ARG A 9 -4.67 26.92 -45.91
CA ARG A 9 -5.59 26.50 -44.85
C ARG A 9 -5.61 24.99 -44.66
N SER A 10 -5.57 24.23 -45.76
CA SER A 10 -5.52 22.77 -45.72
C SER A 10 -4.21 22.25 -45.12
N GLU A 11 -3.08 22.80 -45.55
CA GLU A 11 -1.75 22.48 -45.01
C GLU A 11 -1.65 22.80 -43.51
N GLY A 12 -2.13 23.98 -43.09
CA GLY A 12 -2.17 24.37 -41.67
C GLY A 12 -3.04 23.44 -40.82
N LYS A 13 -4.20 23.02 -41.34
CA LYS A 13 -5.04 22.01 -40.66
C LYS A 13 -4.33 20.65 -40.55
N GLY A 14 -3.60 20.26 -41.59
CA GLY A 14 -2.81 19.02 -41.61
C GLY A 14 -1.73 19.01 -40.53
N GLU A 15 -0.91 20.07 -40.48
CA GLU A 15 0.14 20.21 -39.47
C GLU A 15 -0.43 20.33 -38.05
N ALA A 16 -1.52 21.08 -37.86
CA ALA A 16 -2.19 21.16 -36.56
C ALA A 16 -2.64 19.77 -36.06
N ARG A 17 -3.28 18.97 -36.93
CA ARG A 17 -3.69 17.60 -36.58
C ARG A 17 -2.52 16.68 -36.29
N LYS A 18 -1.41 16.85 -36.99
CA LYS A 18 -0.18 16.10 -36.74
C LYS A 18 0.41 16.42 -35.37
N ILE A 19 0.54 17.71 -35.04
CA ILE A 19 1.01 18.17 -33.73
C ILE A 19 0.09 17.65 -32.61
N GLU A 20 -1.22 17.69 -32.81
CA GLU A 20 -2.19 17.21 -31.83
C GLU A 20 -2.07 15.70 -31.61
N GLY A 21 -1.96 14.90 -32.68
CA GLY A 21 -1.74 13.47 -32.59
C GLY A 21 -0.42 13.10 -31.90
N ASP A 22 0.67 13.82 -32.20
CA ASP A 22 1.96 13.62 -31.55
C ASP A 22 1.89 13.96 -30.06
N LYS A 23 1.21 15.04 -29.70
CA LYS A 23 0.97 15.43 -28.30
C LYS A 23 0.19 14.37 -27.54
N GLU A 24 -0.90 13.85 -28.11
CA GLU A 24 -1.70 12.79 -27.48
C GLU A 24 -0.90 11.50 -27.26
N LYS A 25 -0.12 11.10 -28.28
CA LYS A 25 0.76 9.93 -28.20
C LYS A 25 1.79 10.09 -27.09
N GLU A 26 2.40 11.26 -27.00
CA GLU A 26 3.41 11.57 -26.00
C GLU A 26 2.81 11.59 -24.59
N LEU A 27 1.64 12.22 -24.43
CA LEU A 27 0.90 12.24 -23.16
C LEU A 27 0.60 10.81 -22.68
N LYS A 28 0.11 9.96 -23.59
CA LYS A 28 -0.20 8.56 -23.28
C LYS A 28 1.07 7.81 -22.86
N ARG A 29 2.19 8.01 -23.56
CA ARG A 29 3.48 7.39 -23.24
C ARG A 29 3.97 7.80 -21.84
N VAL A 30 3.92 9.09 -21.52
CA VAL A 30 4.33 9.61 -20.20
C VAL A 30 3.44 9.03 -19.10
N ASN A 31 2.12 9.07 -19.27
CA ASN A 31 1.18 8.55 -18.27
C ASN A 31 1.34 7.04 -18.06
N SER A 32 1.46 6.26 -19.13
CA SER A 32 1.69 4.82 -19.02
C SER A 32 3.03 4.49 -18.36
N GLY A 33 4.09 5.25 -18.67
CA GLY A 33 5.41 5.08 -18.05
C GLY A 33 5.38 5.41 -16.55
N ALA A 34 4.72 6.51 -16.17
CA ALA A 34 4.55 6.90 -14.78
C ALA A 34 3.73 5.87 -14.00
N TYR A 35 2.62 5.40 -14.56
CA TYR A 35 1.78 4.38 -13.95
C TYR A 35 2.53 3.07 -13.75
N LYS A 36 3.25 2.59 -14.77
CA LYS A 36 4.10 1.39 -14.67
C LYS A 36 5.11 1.52 -13.53
N LYS A 37 5.82 2.65 -13.48
CA LYS A 37 6.84 2.90 -12.44
C LYS A 37 6.23 2.93 -11.04
N ALA A 38 5.05 3.54 -10.88
CA ALA A 38 4.33 3.54 -9.61
C ALA A 38 3.98 2.10 -9.17
N GLN A 39 3.43 1.29 -10.08
CA GLN A 39 3.09 -0.11 -9.79
C GLN A 39 4.33 -0.95 -9.45
N GLU A 40 5.46 -0.76 -10.12
CA GLU A 40 6.72 -1.43 -9.78
C GLU A 40 7.23 -1.06 -8.39
N ILE A 41 7.13 0.21 -7.99
CA ILE A 41 7.53 0.66 -6.65
C ILE A 41 6.60 0.07 -5.60
N MET A 42 5.28 0.13 -5.81
CA MET A 42 4.30 -0.46 -4.89
C MET A 42 4.53 -1.96 -4.73
N GLY A 43 4.67 -2.71 -5.82
CA GLY A 43 4.91 -4.15 -5.77
C GLY A 43 6.20 -4.52 -5.01
N LYS A 44 7.28 -3.74 -5.18
CA LYS A 44 8.51 -3.94 -4.40
C LYS A 44 8.34 -3.63 -2.91
N ALA A 45 7.61 -2.56 -2.60
CA ALA A 45 7.31 -2.19 -1.22
C ALA A 45 6.46 -3.27 -0.53
N ASP A 46 5.39 -3.73 -1.18
CA ASP A 46 4.51 -4.78 -0.66
C ASP A 46 5.24 -6.10 -0.48
N ALA A 47 6.11 -6.48 -1.43
CA ALA A 47 6.95 -7.66 -1.30
C ALA A 47 7.91 -7.55 -0.10
N THR A 48 8.50 -6.37 0.10
CA THR A 48 9.42 -6.12 1.22
C THR A 48 8.67 -6.15 2.55
N ALA A 49 7.51 -5.50 2.64
CA ALA A 49 6.67 -5.50 3.82
C ALA A 49 6.20 -6.93 4.16
N THR A 50 5.68 -7.66 3.17
CA THR A 50 5.26 -9.05 3.33
C THR A 50 6.41 -9.93 3.82
N LYS A 51 7.61 -9.75 3.25
CA LYS A 51 8.80 -10.46 3.72
C LYS A 51 9.14 -10.12 5.16
N ILE A 52 9.14 -8.84 5.55
CA ILE A 52 9.40 -8.43 6.95
C ILE A 52 8.38 -9.04 7.89
N TYR A 53 7.09 -9.04 7.54
CA TYR A 53 6.06 -9.68 8.35
C TYR A 53 6.25 -11.19 8.43
N ALA A 54 6.54 -11.85 7.30
CA ALA A 54 6.80 -13.28 7.27
C ALA A 54 8.05 -13.66 8.07
N ASP A 55 9.12 -12.87 7.98
CA ASP A 55 10.35 -13.06 8.75
C ASP A 55 10.09 -12.81 10.24
N ALA A 56 9.37 -11.74 10.61
CA ALA A 56 9.06 -11.42 12.00
C ALA A 56 8.13 -12.45 12.66
N TYR A 57 7.14 -12.96 11.93
CA TYR A 57 6.21 -13.97 12.44
C TYR A 57 6.75 -15.40 12.31
N GLY A 58 7.63 -15.65 11.34
CA GLY A 58 8.29 -16.93 11.13
C GLY A 58 9.49 -17.16 12.06
N LEU A 59 10.17 -16.09 12.52
CA LEU A 59 11.30 -16.22 13.45
C LEU A 59 10.88 -16.77 14.81
N ASP A 60 9.72 -16.38 15.31
CA ASP A 60 9.23 -16.80 16.62
C ASP A 60 7.69 -16.76 16.66
N PRO A 61 7.00 -17.93 16.61
CA PRO A 61 5.56 -18.03 16.82
C PRO A 61 5.08 -17.44 18.15
N GLY A 62 5.97 -17.41 19.16
CA GLY A 62 5.75 -16.75 20.45
C GLY A 62 5.73 -15.23 20.34
N PHE A 63 6.49 -14.63 19.41
CA PHE A 63 6.46 -13.18 19.17
C PHE A 63 5.16 -12.72 18.50
N TYR A 64 4.65 -13.45 17.49
CA TYR A 64 3.31 -13.21 16.91
C TYR A 64 2.23 -13.27 18.00
N SER A 65 2.24 -14.35 18.78
CA SER A 65 1.27 -14.59 19.84
C SER A 65 1.31 -13.50 20.91
N PHE A 66 2.52 -13.04 21.28
CA PHE A 66 2.74 -11.93 22.20
C PHE A 66 2.24 -10.59 21.67
N VAL A 67 2.64 -10.16 20.47
CA VAL A 67 2.21 -8.89 19.87
C VAL A 67 0.70 -8.87 19.66
N LYS A 68 0.12 -9.98 19.20
CA LYS A 68 -1.33 -10.10 19.01
C LYS A 68 -2.08 -10.02 20.34
N THR A 69 -1.54 -10.63 21.39
CA THR A 69 -2.09 -10.56 22.74
C THR A 69 -2.05 -9.12 23.28
N LEU A 70 -0.96 -8.37 23.06
CA LEU A 70 -0.87 -6.96 23.45
C LEU A 70 -1.85 -6.05 22.69
N GLU A 71 -2.06 -6.28 21.39
CA GLU A 71 -3.06 -5.55 20.61
C GLU A 71 -4.47 -5.79 21.14
N ILE A 72 -4.79 -7.06 21.44
CA ILE A 72 -6.10 -7.43 22.01
C ILE A 72 -6.26 -6.82 23.41
N TYR A 73 -5.22 -6.79 24.25
CA TYR A 73 -5.28 -6.08 25.53
C TYR A 73 -5.67 -4.62 25.34
N GLY A 74 -5.04 -3.91 24.41
CA GLY A 74 -5.35 -2.50 24.14
C GLY A 74 -6.77 -2.25 23.61
N GLN A 75 -7.34 -3.18 22.86
CA GLN A 75 -8.70 -3.06 22.30
C GLN A 75 -9.80 -3.50 23.28
N THR A 76 -9.50 -4.45 24.15
CA THR A 76 -10.50 -5.10 25.02
C THR A 76 -10.51 -4.53 26.43
N LEU A 77 -9.44 -3.88 26.88
CA LEU A 77 -9.33 -3.23 28.19
C LEU A 77 -9.64 -1.73 28.07
N ASP A 78 -10.88 -1.39 27.72
CA ASP A 78 -11.38 -0.03 27.94
C ASP A 78 -11.86 0.13 29.40
N LYS A 79 -11.94 1.37 29.92
CA LYS A 79 -12.18 1.66 31.36
C LYS A 79 -13.46 1.03 31.95
N GLU A 80 -14.41 0.60 31.11
CA GLU A 80 -15.68 0.00 31.51
C GLU A 80 -15.76 -1.52 31.25
N SER A 81 -14.72 -2.14 30.68
CA SER A 81 -14.74 -3.55 30.30
C SER A 81 -14.28 -4.46 31.45
N SER A 82 -15.19 -5.24 32.04
CA SER A 82 -14.84 -6.32 32.97
C SER A 82 -14.68 -7.64 32.22
N LEU A 83 -13.44 -8.10 32.10
CA LEU A 83 -13.08 -9.32 31.40
C LEU A 83 -13.07 -10.50 32.38
N VAL A 84 -14.04 -11.42 32.27
CA VAL A 84 -14.09 -12.65 33.07
C VAL A 84 -13.39 -13.76 32.29
N LEU A 85 -12.13 -14.04 32.64
CA LEU A 85 -11.34 -15.13 32.05
C LEU A 85 -10.83 -16.06 33.15
N SER A 86 -10.82 -17.36 32.86
CA SER A 86 -10.24 -18.35 33.76
C SER A 86 -8.74 -18.10 33.93
N THR A 87 -8.23 -18.34 35.15
CA THR A 87 -6.80 -18.18 35.49
C THR A 87 -5.89 -19.09 34.67
N ASP A 88 -6.40 -20.13 34.02
CA ASP A 88 -5.63 -21.05 33.18
C ASP A 88 -5.58 -20.64 31.71
N SER A 89 -6.15 -19.49 31.36
CA SER A 89 -6.13 -18.99 29.99
C SER A 89 -4.69 -18.65 29.56
N GLU A 90 -4.29 -19.17 28.39
CA GLU A 90 -3.04 -18.81 27.70
C GLU A 90 -2.91 -17.30 27.49
N PHE A 91 -4.04 -16.59 27.46
CA PHE A 91 -4.10 -15.13 27.39
C PHE A 91 -3.36 -14.44 28.53
N PHE A 92 -3.26 -15.02 29.73
CA PHE A 92 -2.54 -14.42 30.86
C PHE A 92 -1.07 -14.87 30.97
N GLN A 93 -0.58 -15.77 30.10
CA GLN A 93 0.76 -16.35 30.24
C GLN A 93 1.87 -15.29 30.29
N TYR A 94 1.73 -14.20 29.52
CA TYR A 94 2.70 -13.11 29.45
C TYR A 94 2.55 -12.09 30.60
N LEU A 95 1.39 -12.01 31.26
CA LEU A 95 1.17 -11.17 32.44
C LEU A 95 1.54 -11.90 33.75
N LYS A 96 1.41 -13.24 33.79
CA LYS A 96 1.78 -14.08 34.93
C LYS A 96 3.26 -14.00 35.30
N GLY A 97 4.13 -13.68 34.34
CA GLY A 97 5.58 -13.52 34.57
C GLY A 97 5.95 -12.31 35.44
N TYR A 98 5.05 -11.34 35.63
CA TYR A 98 5.29 -10.14 36.45
C TYR A 98 4.67 -10.24 37.87
N GLY A 99 4.00 -11.35 38.19
CA GLY A 99 3.53 -11.68 39.54
C GLY A 99 4.66 -12.29 40.35
N GLY A 100 5.36 -11.46 41.12
CA GLY A 100 6.59 -11.79 41.81
C GLY A 100 6.59 -13.12 42.58
N LYS A 101 7.73 -13.81 42.49
CA LYS A 101 8.17 -14.72 43.55
C LYS A 101 8.09 -13.97 44.88
N ARG A 102 7.11 -14.32 45.70
CA ARG A 102 7.19 -14.24 47.16
C ARG A 102 7.03 -15.65 47.68
#